data_AF-A0A7Y7TJ13-F1
#
_entry.id   AF-A0A7Y7TJ13-F1
#
_cell.length_a   1.000
_cell.length_b   1.000
_cell.length_c   1.000
_cell.angle_alpha   90.00
_cell.angle_beta   90.00
_cell.angle_gamma   90.00
#
_symmetry.space_group_name_H-M   'P 1'
#
loop_
_entity.id
_entity.type
_entity.pdbx_description
1 polymer ?
#
loop_
_entity_poly.entity_id
_entity_poly.type
_entity_poly.pdbx_seq_one_letter_code
_entity_poly.pdbx_strand_id
1 'polypeptide(L)' 'PEQFEILLVIALGTPKEQVVLEDLPDSGDIKYWRDSQQIHHVPKRSLDDIILNF' A
#
# COMPACT_ATOMS: atom_id res chain seq x y z
N PRO A 1 -6.37 33.45 4.21
CA PRO A 1 -5.45 32.33 4.53
C PRO A 1 -6.03 31.38 5.57
N GLU A 2 -6.68 31.88 6.62
CA GLU A 2 -7.35 31.08 7.66
C GLU A 2 -8.48 30.17 7.12
N GLN A 3 -9.03 30.47 5.95
CA GLN A 3 -10.09 29.65 5.34
C GLN A 3 -9.60 28.36 4.64
N PHE A 4 -8.29 28.09 4.61
CA PHE A 4 -7.73 26.94 3.93
C PHE A 4 -7.19 25.91 4.92
N GLU A 5 -7.45 24.62 4.65
CA GLU A 5 -6.93 23.48 5.40
C GLU A 5 -5.98 22.66 4.52
N ILE A 6 -4.82 22.28 5.08
CA ILE A 6 -3.89 21.36 4.40
C ILE A 6 -4.45 19.95 4.60
N LEU A 7 -5.04 19.39 3.54
CA LEU A 7 -5.61 18.04 3.59
C LEU A 7 -4.53 16.96 3.61
N LEU A 8 -3.51 17.09 2.77
CA LEU A 8 -2.45 16.09 2.57
C LEU A 8 -1.16 16.76 2.11
N VAL A 9 -0.05 16.05 2.31
CA VAL A 9 1.26 16.38 1.74
C VAL A 9 1.78 15.14 1.02
N ILE A 10 2.27 15.32 -0.22
CA ILE A 10 2.88 14.25 -1.00
C ILE A 10 4.39 14.41 -0.90
N ALA A 11 5.05 13.45 -0.26
CA ALA A 11 6.51 13.38 -0.24
C ALA A 11 7.03 12.85 -1.57
N LEU A 12 7.98 13.56 -2.18
CA LEU A 12 8.62 13.19 -3.45
C LEU A 12 10.13 13.08 -3.26
N GLY A 13 10.75 12.12 -3.95
CA GLY A 13 12.18 11.88 -3.91
C GLY A 13 12.55 10.58 -4.64
N THR A 14 13.84 10.25 -4.63
CA THR A 14 14.32 8.98 -5.18
C THR A 14 14.00 7.82 -4.22
N PRO A 15 13.52 6.66 -4.72
CA PRO A 15 13.26 5.50 -3.87
C PRO A 15 14.49 5.06 -3.07
N LYS A 16 14.30 4.78 -1.77
CA LYS A 16 15.36 4.32 -0.85
C LYS A 16 15.28 2.81 -0.56
N GLU A 17 14.12 2.19 -0.77
CA GLU A 17 13.87 0.77 -0.49
C GLU A 17 13.19 0.10 -1.69
N GLN A 18 13.32 -1.23 -1.76
CA GLN A 18 12.60 -2.05 -2.72
C GLN A 18 11.21 -2.37 -2.15
N VAL A 19 10.17 -2.17 -2.96
CA VAL A 19 8.78 -2.46 -2.61
C VAL A 19 8.27 -3.56 -3.54
N VAL A 20 7.62 -4.57 -2.98
CA VAL A 20 7.00 -5.66 -3.73
C VAL A 20 5.52 -5.73 -3.35
N LEU A 21 4.68 -5.78 -4.38
CA LEU A 21 3.26 -6.09 -4.21
C LEU A 21 3.10 -7.60 -4.20
N GLU A 22 2.30 -8.09 -3.27
CA GLU A 22 1.97 -9.51 -3.16
C GLU A 22 0.45 -9.69 -3.07
N ASP A 23 -0.03 -10.86 -3.48
CA ASP A 23 -1.44 -11.20 -3.34
C ASP A 23 -1.82 -11.23 -1.86
N LEU A 24 -3.04 -10.78 -1.58
CA LEU A 24 -3.57 -10.84 -0.22
C LEU A 24 -3.63 -12.31 0.24
N PRO A 25 -3.02 -12.66 1.38
CA PRO A 25 -3.09 -14.02 1.88
C PRO A 25 -4.54 -14.38 2.25
N ASP A 26 -4.86 -15.68 2.28
CA ASP A 26 -6.18 -16.20 2.68
C ASP A 26 -6.61 -15.74 4.08
N SER A 27 -5.65 -15.40 4.95
CA SER A 27 -5.90 -14.81 6.27
C SER A 27 -6.54 -13.42 6.20
N GLY A 28 -6.44 -12.75 5.06
CA GLY A 28 -6.90 -11.38 4.83
C GLY A 28 -6.02 -10.30 5.46
N ASP A 29 -4.82 -10.63 5.95
CA ASP A 29 -3.93 -9.65 6.57
C ASP A 29 -3.40 -8.65 5.53
N ILE A 30 -3.68 -7.36 5.76
CA ILE A 30 -3.33 -6.25 4.88
C ILE A 30 -2.10 -5.46 5.38
N LYS A 31 -1.55 -5.83 6.55
CA LYS A 31 -0.42 -5.10 7.12
C LYS A 31 0.80 -5.31 6.24
N TYR A 32 1.42 -4.20 5.85
CA TYR A 32 2.71 -4.24 5.21
C TYR A 32 3.77 -4.73 6.21
N TRP A 33 4.78 -5.41 5.71
CA TRP A 33 5.85 -5.99 6.51
C TRP A 33 7.19 -5.92 5.78
N ARG A 34 8.27 -6.19 6.51
CA ARG A 34 9.62 -6.26 5.94
C ARG A 34 10.20 -7.65 6.14
N ASP A 35 10.83 -8.17 5.10
CA ASP A 35 11.51 -9.45 5.15
C ASP A 35 12.93 -9.32 5.74
N SER A 36 13.66 -10.44 5.78
CA SER A 36 15.06 -10.47 6.24
C SER A 36 16.02 -9.65 5.37
N GLN A 37 15.63 -9.34 4.12
CA GLN A 37 16.39 -8.52 3.19
C GLN A 37 15.96 -7.04 3.22
N GLN A 38 15.03 -6.67 4.12
CA GLN A 38 14.43 -5.33 4.24
C GLN A 38 13.59 -4.90 3.02
N ILE A 39 13.15 -5.85 2.19
CA ILE A 39 12.17 -5.57 1.14
C ILE A 39 10.83 -5.27 1.81
N HIS A 40 10.14 -4.24 1.32
CA HIS A 40 8.83 -3.82 1.83
C HIS A 40 7.74 -4.57 1.06
N HIS A 41 7.11 -5.54 1.72
CA HIS A 41 6.01 -6.33 1.19
C HIS A 41 4.67 -5.67 1.48
N VAL A 42 3.85 -5.51 0.45
CA VAL A 42 2.55 -4.84 0.54
C VAL A 42 1.46 -5.75 -0.02
N PRO A 43 0.68 -6.43 0.85
CA PRO A 43 -0.44 -7.27 0.43
C PRO A 43 -1.53 -6.45 -0.28
N LYS A 44 -2.03 -6.94 -1.41
CA LYS A 44 -3.09 -6.30 -2.21
C LYS A 44 -4.18 -7.29 -2.59
N ARG A 45 -5.42 -6.80 -2.57
CA ARG A 45 -6.57 -7.54 -3.13
C ARG A 45 -6.37 -7.70 -4.62
N SER A 46 -6.78 -8.86 -5.13
CA SER A 46 -6.85 -9.07 -6.56
C SER A 46 -7.95 -8.19 -7.17
N LEU A 47 -7.96 -8.09 -8.49
CA LEU A 47 -9.01 -7.36 -9.20
C LEU A 47 -10.39 -8.01 -8.98
N ASP A 48 -10.44 -9.35 -8.98
CA ASP A 48 -11.69 -10.10 -8.83
C ASP A 48 -12.30 -9.91 -7.44
N ASP A 49 -11.49 -9.68 -6.41
CA ASP A 49 -11.95 -9.39 -5.05
C ASP A 49 -12.63 -8.01 -4.91
N ILE A 50 -12.38 -7.10 -5.86
CA ILE A 50 -12.89 -5.72 -5.81
C ILE A 50 -13.96 -5.42 -6.85
N ILE A 51 -14.17 -6.31 -7.83
CA ILE A 51 -15.26 -6.21 -8.79
C ILE A 51 -16.50 -6.90 -8.22
N LEU A 52 -17.53 -6.11 -7.93
CA LEU A 52 -18.83 -6.63 -7.50
C LEU A 52 -19.71 -6.89 -8.73
N ASN A 53 -20.19 -8.12 -8.88
CA ASN A 53 -21.23 -8.46 -9.85
C ASN A 53 -22.59 -8.44 -9.11
N PHE A 54 -23.55 -7.66 -9.64
CA PHE A 54 -24.91 -7.53 -9.11
C PHE A 54 -25.92 -8.24 -10.01
#